data_AF-A0A5B1L0W0-F1
#
_entry.id   AF-A0A5B1L0W0-F1
#
_cell.length_a   1.000
_cell.length_b   1.000
_cell.length_c   1.000
_cell.angle_alpha   90.00
_cell.angle_beta   90.00
_cell.angle_gamma   90.00
#
_symmetry.space_group_name_H-M   'P 1'
#
loop_
_entity.id
_entity.type
_entity.pdbx_description
1 polymer ?
#
loop_
_entity_poly.entity_id
_entity_poly.type
_entity_poly.pdbx_seq_one_letter_code
_entity_poly.pdbx_strand_id
1 'polypeptide(L)'
;IDIKSDVATNAVVKMFLGPKYDENGFPFSLEDNWMNFYELDWFVQKVNPGQSQITRSSTDFAFFKEDSLPMAEIYKLLDQGKIPTDMFNSSDTMPSRLMLPKGTYDGFPFQLFVFVYPYEPTPKESEPFKSVVPDNKPFGYPFDRPVLPQYFKQP
;
A
#
# COMPACT_ATOMS: atom_id res chain seq x y z
N ILE A 1 -13.58 2.17 -0.07
CA ILE A 1 -13.62 1.09 0.93
C ILE A 1 -14.79 1.40 1.86
N ASP A 2 -15.85 0.62 1.79
CA ASP A 2 -17.01 0.79 2.69
C ASP A 2 -16.78 -0.06 3.95
N ILE A 3 -16.84 0.57 5.13
CA ILE A 3 -16.56 -0.08 6.42
C ILE A 3 -17.74 0.11 7.34
N LYS A 4 -18.09 -0.93 8.08
CA LYS A 4 -19.01 -0.86 9.21
C LYS A 4 -18.27 -1.25 10.49
N SER A 5 -18.32 -0.41 11.51
CA SER A 5 -17.69 -0.65 12.81
C SER A 5 -18.71 -0.47 13.93
N ASP A 6 -18.62 -1.27 14.99
CA ASP A 6 -19.46 -1.09 16.18
C ASP A 6 -18.93 0.02 17.10
N VAL A 7 -17.65 0.36 16.99
CA VAL A 7 -16.96 1.30 17.88
C VAL A 7 -16.12 2.32 17.11
N ALA A 8 -15.81 3.44 17.77
CA ALA A 8 -14.82 4.38 17.30
C ALA A 8 -13.42 3.80 17.56
N THR A 9 -12.58 3.67 16.53
CA THR A 9 -11.22 3.14 16.68
C THR A 9 -10.26 3.74 15.67
N ASN A 10 -8.97 3.71 15.96
CA ASN A 10 -7.94 3.88 14.92
C ASN A 10 -7.67 2.51 14.29
N ALA A 11 -7.62 2.47 12.97
CA ALA A 11 -7.32 1.26 12.22
C ALA A 11 -6.22 1.54 11.21
N VAL A 12 -5.38 0.55 10.97
CA VAL A 12 -4.49 0.53 9.81
C VAL A 12 -5.26 -0.06 8.64
N VAL A 13 -5.14 0.58 7.48
CA VAL A 13 -5.61 0.05 6.20
C VAL A 13 -4.39 -0.27 5.34
N LYS A 14 -4.29 -1.51 4.88
CA LYS A 14 -3.30 -1.97 3.92
C LYS A 14 -3.97 -2.42 2.63
N MET A 15 -3.30 -2.17 1.52
CA MET A 15 -3.76 -2.58 0.19
C MET A 15 -2.65 -3.32 -0.53
N PHE A 16 -2.97 -4.44 -1.16
CA PHE A 16 -2.03 -5.25 -1.91
C PHE A 16 -2.61 -5.61 -3.28
N LEU A 17 -1.75 -5.73 -4.29
CA LEU A 17 -2.13 -6.28 -5.60
C LEU A 17 -1.44 -7.62 -5.82
N GLY A 18 -2.19 -8.61 -6.29
CA GLY A 18 -1.68 -9.93 -6.63
C GLY A 18 -2.36 -10.52 -7.86
N PRO A 19 -1.77 -11.55 -8.48
CA PRO A 19 -2.33 -12.19 -9.66
C PRO A 19 -3.62 -12.95 -9.30
N LYS A 20 -4.58 -12.97 -10.23
CA LYS A 20 -5.86 -13.67 -10.02
C LYS A 20 -5.81 -15.15 -10.46
N TYR A 21 -5.13 -15.41 -11.57
CA TYR A 21 -5.02 -16.73 -12.20
C TYR A 21 -3.56 -17.07 -12.48
N ASP A 22 -3.25 -18.36 -12.52
CA ASP A 22 -1.96 -18.89 -12.97
C ASP A 22 -1.82 -18.82 -14.51
N GLU A 23 -0.68 -19.27 -15.03
CA GLU A 23 -0.40 -19.30 -16.47
C GLU A 23 -1.32 -20.21 -17.28
N ASN A 24 -1.99 -21.17 -16.63
CA ASN A 24 -2.94 -22.08 -17.23
C ASN A 24 -4.40 -21.57 -17.13
N GLY A 25 -4.61 -20.42 -16.48
CA GLY A 25 -5.92 -19.81 -16.28
C GLY A 25 -6.69 -20.34 -15.07
N PHE A 26 -6.07 -21.12 -14.18
CA PHE A 26 -6.70 -21.59 -12.95
C PHE A 26 -6.61 -20.54 -11.84
N PRO A 27 -7.67 -20.37 -11.01
CA PRO A 27 -7.61 -19.45 -9.88
C PRO A 27 -6.51 -19.87 -8.89
N PHE A 28 -5.71 -18.90 -8.45
CA PHE A 28 -4.74 -19.14 -7.39
C PHE A 28 -5.43 -19.47 -6.05
N SER A 29 -4.91 -20.50 -5.38
CA SER A 29 -5.13 -20.73 -3.95
C SER A 29 -4.36 -19.67 -3.15
N LEU A 30 -4.79 -19.32 -1.94
CA LEU A 30 -4.08 -18.31 -1.15
C LEU A 30 -2.81 -18.90 -0.50
N GLU A 31 -2.81 -20.22 -0.24
CA GLU A 31 -1.64 -21.02 0.18
C GLU A 31 -0.46 -20.86 -0.77
N ASP A 32 -0.74 -20.85 -2.08
CA ASP A 32 0.27 -20.83 -3.14
C ASP A 32 0.48 -19.44 -3.74
N ASN A 33 -0.19 -18.40 -3.21
CA ASN A 33 -0.21 -17.06 -3.82
C ASN A 33 0.14 -15.91 -2.86
N TRP A 34 0.23 -16.14 -1.54
CA TRP A 34 0.53 -15.09 -0.56
C TRP A 34 1.78 -14.27 -0.90
N MET A 35 2.84 -14.91 -1.39
CA MET A 35 4.11 -14.28 -1.73
C MET A 35 4.14 -13.55 -3.09
N ASN A 36 3.06 -13.62 -3.87
CA ASN A 36 2.91 -12.90 -5.15
C ASN A 36 2.16 -11.57 -4.98
N PHE A 37 1.81 -11.20 -3.75
CA PHE A 37 1.22 -9.91 -3.45
C PHE A 37 2.31 -8.89 -3.16
N TYR A 38 2.23 -7.73 -3.82
CA TYR A 38 3.05 -6.57 -3.45
C TYR A 38 2.18 -5.51 -2.81
N GLU A 39 2.77 -4.82 -1.83
CA GLU A 39 2.07 -3.80 -1.04
C GLU A 39 1.94 -2.50 -1.84
N LEU A 40 0.71 -2.00 -1.94
CA LEU A 40 0.40 -0.74 -2.62
C LEU A 40 0.41 0.44 -1.65
N ASP A 41 -0.24 0.29 -0.50
CA ASP A 41 -0.45 1.38 0.43
C ASP A 41 -0.60 0.89 1.87
N TRP A 42 -0.26 1.78 2.80
CA TRP A 42 -0.43 1.65 4.24
C TRP A 42 -0.79 3.03 4.79
N PHE A 43 -1.87 3.12 5.57
CA PHE A 43 -2.23 4.35 6.26
C PHE A 43 -3.08 4.10 7.51
N VAL A 44 -3.07 5.06 8.43
CA VAL A 44 -3.91 5.04 9.64
C VAL A 44 -5.18 5.85 9.40
N GLN A 45 -6.33 5.25 9.68
CA GLN A 45 -7.65 5.87 9.57
C GLN A 45 -8.36 5.90 10.92
N LYS A 46 -8.98 7.03 11.24
CA LYS A 46 -9.98 7.10 12.32
C LYS A 46 -11.31 6.58 11.79
N VAL A 47 -11.79 5.47 12.35
CA VAL A 47 -13.05 4.83 12.00
C VAL A 47 -14.11 5.23 13.02
N ASN A 48 -15.27 5.68 12.55
CA ASN A 48 -16.41 6.01 13.40
C ASN A 48 -17.32 4.78 13.59
N PRO A 49 -18.11 4.71 14.69
CA PRO A 49 -19.17 3.74 14.82
C PRO A 49 -20.20 3.89 13.70
N GLY A 50 -20.81 2.80 13.27
CA GLY A 50 -21.74 2.74 12.16
C GLY A 50 -21.05 2.55 10.81
N GLN A 51 -21.68 3.03 9.75
CA GLN A 51 -21.18 2.89 8.38
C GLN A 51 -20.35 4.11 7.97
N SER A 52 -19.21 3.87 7.34
CA SER A 52 -18.30 4.89 6.85
C SER A 52 -17.72 4.48 5.50
N GLN A 53 -17.26 5.46 4.73
CA GLN A 53 -16.62 5.25 3.45
C GLN A 53 -15.25 5.93 3.45
N ILE A 54 -14.22 5.18 3.06
CA ILE A 54 -12.86 5.67 2.87
C ILE A 54 -12.59 5.74 1.37
N THR A 55 -12.14 6.90 0.92
CA THR A 55 -11.66 7.15 -0.45
C THR A 55 -10.16 7.45 -0.38
N ARG A 56 -9.39 6.79 -1.25
CA ARG A 56 -7.92 6.89 -1.28
C ARG A 56 -7.45 7.03 -2.72
N SER A 57 -6.73 8.12 -3.01
CA SER A 57 -6.14 8.35 -4.32
C SER A 57 -4.85 7.55 -4.46
N SER A 58 -4.57 7.02 -5.66
CA SER A 58 -3.30 6.34 -5.95
C SER A 58 -2.09 7.28 -5.84
N THR A 59 -2.30 8.60 -5.96
CA THR A 59 -1.26 9.62 -5.74
C THR A 59 -0.77 9.67 -4.29
N ASP A 60 -1.57 9.17 -3.35
CA ASP A 60 -1.26 9.26 -1.93
C ASP A 60 -0.67 7.95 -1.39
N PHE A 61 -0.51 6.93 -2.24
CA PHE A 61 -0.02 5.61 -1.85
C PHE A 61 1.40 5.70 -1.27
N ALA A 62 1.59 5.10 -0.09
CA ALA A 62 2.79 5.29 0.72
C ALA A 62 4.09 4.82 0.03
N PHE A 63 4.02 3.76 -0.78
CA PHE A 63 5.20 3.06 -1.32
C PHE A 63 5.61 3.50 -2.73
N PHE A 64 4.99 4.56 -3.25
CA PHE A 64 5.32 5.12 -4.55
C PHE A 64 5.70 6.59 -4.47
N LYS A 65 6.49 7.04 -5.45
CA LYS A 65 6.91 8.44 -5.59
C LYS A 65 6.73 8.97 -7.00
N GLU A 66 6.69 10.29 -7.11
CA GLU A 66 6.84 11.01 -8.35
C GLU A 66 8.23 10.81 -8.98
N ASP A 67 8.33 11.14 -10.26
CA ASP A 67 9.59 11.08 -10.99
C ASP A 67 10.58 12.14 -10.53
N SER A 68 11.86 11.77 -10.49
CA SER A 68 12.92 12.72 -10.18
C SER A 68 12.98 13.84 -11.21
N LEU A 69 13.13 15.06 -10.72
CA LEU A 69 13.37 16.23 -11.56
C LEU A 69 14.82 16.22 -12.10
N PRO A 70 15.03 16.69 -13.35
CA PRO A 70 16.37 16.97 -13.84
C PRO A 70 17.06 18.01 -12.95
N MET A 71 18.38 17.93 -12.83
CA MET A 71 19.17 18.88 -12.02
C MET A 71 18.88 20.35 -12.37
N ALA A 72 18.66 20.67 -13.64
CA ALA A 72 18.31 22.02 -14.08
C ALA A 72 17.02 22.55 -13.44
N GLU A 73 15.99 21.71 -13.29
CA GLU A 73 14.74 22.07 -12.61
C GLU A 73 14.93 22.17 -11.09
N ILE A 74 15.82 21.33 -10.52
CA ILE A 74 16.18 21.44 -9.10
C ILE A 74 16.82 22.80 -8.81
N TYR A 75 17.77 23.26 -9.63
CA TYR A 75 18.37 24.60 -9.45
C TYR A 75 17.33 25.72 -9.53
N LYS A 76 16.39 25.66 -10.47
CA LYS A 76 15.29 26.64 -10.56
C LYS A 76 14.37 26.63 -9.33
N LEU A 77 14.13 25.46 -8.73
CA LEU A 77 13.36 25.36 -7.49
C LEU A 77 14.13 25.92 -6.29
N LEU A 78 15.44 25.66 -6.23
CA LEU A 78 16.31 26.20 -5.18
C LEU A 78 16.37 27.74 -5.23
N ASP A 79 16.38 28.34 -6.41
CA ASP A 79 16.27 29.81 -6.58
C ASP A 79 14.97 30.38 -5.98
N GLN A 80 13.93 29.55 -5.85
CA GLN A 80 12.65 29.89 -5.21
C GLN A 80 12.56 29.41 -3.75
N GLY A 81 13.64 28.87 -3.19
CA GLY A 81 13.66 28.28 -1.84
C GLY A 81 12.81 27.02 -1.70
N LYS A 82 12.63 26.25 -2.78
CA LYS A 82 11.83 25.02 -2.82
C LYS A 82 12.70 23.80 -3.13
N ILE A 83 12.25 22.64 -2.67
CA ILE A 83 12.81 21.33 -3.03
C ILE A 83 11.68 20.35 -3.39
N PRO A 84 11.92 19.40 -4.31
CA PRO A 84 10.96 18.34 -4.62
C PRO A 84 10.79 17.39 -3.43
N THR A 85 9.57 17.34 -2.86
CA THR A 85 9.25 16.61 -1.62
C THR A 85 9.58 15.13 -1.70
N ASP A 86 9.22 14.45 -2.78
CA ASP A 86 9.44 13.01 -2.93
C ASP A 86 10.90 12.63 -3.12
N MET A 87 11.69 13.49 -3.79
CA MET A 87 13.14 13.29 -3.91
C MET A 87 13.86 13.49 -2.57
N PHE A 88 13.27 14.23 -1.64
CA PHE A 88 13.83 14.47 -0.31
C PHE A 88 13.36 13.42 0.71
N ASN A 89 12.06 13.18 0.80
CA ASN A 89 11.46 12.33 1.83
C ASN A 89 11.45 10.84 1.51
N SER A 90 11.50 10.45 0.23
CA SER A 90 11.19 9.08 -0.19
C SER A 90 11.91 8.63 -1.45
N SER A 91 13.17 9.06 -1.62
CA SER A 91 13.95 8.75 -2.82
C SER A 91 14.21 7.25 -3.03
N ASP A 92 14.04 6.43 -2.00
CA ASP A 92 14.17 4.98 -1.95
C ASP A 92 12.92 4.20 -2.43
N THR A 93 11.80 4.87 -2.68
CA THR A 93 10.54 4.22 -3.08
C THR A 93 10.36 4.04 -4.60
N MET A 94 9.42 3.18 -5.00
CA MET A 94 9.19 2.80 -6.39
C MET A 94 8.52 3.95 -7.18
N PRO A 95 8.90 4.22 -8.44
CA PRO A 95 8.22 5.23 -9.24
C PRO A 95 6.74 4.89 -9.47
N SER A 96 5.84 5.87 -9.28
CA SER A 96 4.38 5.70 -9.41
C SER A 96 3.96 5.23 -10.79
N ARG A 97 4.68 5.62 -11.86
CA ARG A 97 4.43 5.12 -13.24
C ARG A 97 4.66 3.62 -13.43
N LEU A 98 5.32 2.94 -12.48
CA LEU A 98 5.55 1.49 -12.48
C LEU A 98 4.67 0.77 -11.44
N MET A 99 3.73 1.48 -10.81
CA MET A 99 2.84 0.91 -9.79
C MET A 99 2.01 -0.26 -10.30
N LEU A 100 1.60 -0.22 -11.56
CA LEU A 100 0.77 -1.24 -12.18
C LEU A 100 1.53 -1.94 -13.32
N PRO A 101 1.36 -3.27 -13.47
CA PRO A 101 1.88 -3.98 -14.63
C PRO A 101 1.16 -3.51 -15.91
N LYS A 102 1.85 -3.62 -17.05
CA LYS A 102 1.26 -3.29 -18.35
C LYS A 102 0.05 -4.18 -18.62
N GLY A 103 -1.12 -3.57 -18.76
CA GLY A 103 -2.37 -4.26 -19.08
C GLY A 103 -2.51 -4.65 -20.56
N THR A 104 -3.71 -5.13 -20.89
CA THR A 104 -4.16 -5.48 -22.25
C THR A 104 -5.43 -4.70 -22.59
N TYR A 105 -5.82 -4.67 -23.87
CA TYR A 105 -7.08 -4.04 -24.29
C TYR A 105 -8.32 -4.70 -23.67
N ASP A 106 -8.26 -6.00 -23.41
CA ASP A 106 -9.35 -6.76 -22.78
C ASP A 106 -9.42 -6.58 -21.25
N GLY A 107 -8.37 -5.99 -20.66
CA GLY A 107 -8.15 -5.98 -19.22
C GLY A 107 -7.48 -7.28 -18.74
N PHE A 108 -6.34 -7.14 -18.06
CA PHE A 108 -5.65 -8.30 -17.49
C PHE A 108 -6.13 -8.53 -16.04
N PRO A 109 -6.54 -9.76 -15.68
CA PRO A 109 -7.16 -10.01 -14.38
C PRO A 109 -6.12 -10.04 -13.24
N PHE A 110 -6.24 -9.09 -12.31
CA PHE A 110 -5.57 -9.09 -11.01
C PHE A 110 -6.62 -9.06 -9.88
N GLN A 111 -6.16 -9.21 -8.65
CA GLN A 111 -6.98 -9.03 -7.46
C GLN A 111 -6.33 -8.02 -6.51
N LEU A 112 -7.18 -7.13 -6.00
CA LEU A 112 -6.84 -6.16 -4.96
C LEU A 112 -7.28 -6.74 -3.61
N PHE A 113 -6.34 -6.87 -2.68
CA PHE A 113 -6.61 -7.29 -1.31
C PHE A 113 -6.54 -6.06 -0.40
N VAL A 114 -7.65 -5.75 0.26
CA VAL A 114 -7.75 -4.68 1.25
C VAL A 114 -7.86 -5.33 2.62
N PHE A 115 -7.01 -4.91 3.55
CA PHE A 115 -6.95 -5.47 4.89
C PHE A 115 -6.95 -4.36 5.92
N VAL A 116 -7.80 -4.50 6.93
CA VAL A 116 -7.99 -3.50 7.98
C VAL A 116 -7.80 -4.16 9.32
N TYR A 117 -6.95 -3.59 10.17
CA TYR A 117 -6.68 -4.12 11.52
C TYR A 117 -6.50 -2.98 12.54
N PRO A 118 -6.62 -3.28 13.85
CA PRO A 118 -6.47 -2.26 14.90
C PRO A 118 -5.09 -1.58 14.84
N TYR A 119 -5.08 -0.25 14.92
CA TYR A 119 -3.83 0.51 15.02
C TYR A 119 -3.34 0.55 16.47
N GLU A 120 -2.13 0.07 16.69
CA GLU A 120 -1.43 0.13 17.97
C GLU A 120 -0.27 1.14 17.82
N PRO A 121 -0.32 2.30 18.49
CA PRO A 121 0.70 3.32 18.34
C PRO A 121 2.08 2.81 18.75
N THR A 122 3.05 2.91 17.83
CA THR A 122 4.46 2.66 18.12
C THR A 122 5.22 3.98 18.28
N PRO A 123 6.30 4.02 19.09
CA PRO A 123 7.19 5.17 19.13
C PRO A 123 7.69 5.51 17.72
N LYS A 124 7.74 6.81 17.39
CA LYS A 124 8.28 7.25 16.11
C LYS A 124 9.80 7.11 16.14
N GLU A 125 10.33 6.28 15.27
CA GLU A 125 11.77 6.12 15.06
C GLU A 125 12.20 6.81 13.75
N SER A 126 13.49 7.18 13.67
CA SER A 126 14.09 7.68 12.43
C SER A 126 14.53 6.48 11.62
N GLU A 127 13.68 6.06 10.70
CA GLU A 127 13.89 4.86 9.92
C GLU A 127 14.71 5.12 8.64
N PRO A 128 15.55 4.15 8.21
CA PRO A 128 16.39 4.32 7.02
C PRO A 128 15.62 4.22 5.70
N PHE A 129 14.41 3.64 5.71
CA PHE A 129 13.58 3.44 4.52
C PHE A 129 12.13 3.82 4.79
N LYS A 130 11.45 4.38 3.79
CA LYS A 130 10.01 4.72 3.93
C LYS A 130 9.12 3.49 4.06
N SER A 131 9.59 2.33 3.60
CA SER A 131 8.89 1.05 3.79
C SER A 131 8.75 0.67 5.27
N VAL A 132 9.55 1.25 6.16
CA VAL A 132 9.40 1.10 7.62
C VAL A 132 8.30 2.03 8.12
N VAL A 133 7.09 1.48 8.08
CA VAL A 133 5.90 2.14 8.63
C VAL A 133 5.89 2.02 10.15
N PRO A 134 5.33 3.01 10.89
CA PRO A 134 5.28 3.00 12.35
C PRO A 134 4.22 1.99 12.83
N ASP A 135 4.58 0.71 12.80
CA ASP A 135 3.75 -0.42 13.14
C ASP A 135 4.59 -1.52 13.81
N ASN A 136 3.98 -2.30 14.70
CA ASN A 136 4.65 -3.42 15.36
C ASN A 136 4.49 -4.75 14.59
N LYS A 137 3.86 -4.71 13.41
CA LYS A 137 3.66 -5.86 12.53
C LYS A 137 4.87 -6.08 11.59
N PRO A 138 5.12 -7.33 11.14
CA PRO A 138 6.14 -7.61 10.14
C PRO A 138 5.92 -6.86 8.82
N PHE A 139 7.00 -6.59 8.08
CA PHE A 139 6.91 -6.10 6.71
C PHE A 139 6.08 -7.04 5.83
N GLY A 140 5.15 -6.49 5.05
CA GLY A 140 4.26 -7.28 4.20
C GLY A 140 3.12 -8.00 4.94
N TYR A 141 2.98 -7.85 6.27
CA TYR A 141 1.84 -8.41 7.01
C TYR A 141 0.50 -8.02 6.35
N PRO A 142 -0.44 -8.97 6.14
CA PRO A 142 -0.48 -10.36 6.61
C PRO A 142 0.13 -11.40 5.67
N PHE A 143 0.82 -10.99 4.61
CA PHE A 143 1.51 -11.86 3.64
C PHE A 143 3.02 -11.96 3.88
N ASP A 144 3.45 -11.83 5.14
CA ASP A 144 4.87 -12.01 5.53
C ASP A 144 5.31 -13.48 5.60
N ARG A 145 4.36 -14.43 5.52
CA ARG A 145 4.59 -15.86 5.74
C ARG A 145 3.53 -16.74 5.04
N PRO A 146 3.77 -18.06 4.94
CA PRO A 146 2.74 -19.02 4.52
C PRO A 146 1.48 -18.93 5.37
N VAL A 147 0.35 -19.13 4.72
CA VAL A 147 -0.99 -18.87 5.24
C VAL A 147 -1.85 -20.13 5.24
N LEU A 148 -2.89 -20.09 6.06
CA LEU A 148 -3.97 -21.07 6.08
C LEU A 148 -5.27 -20.36 5.68
N PRO A 149 -5.81 -20.56 4.46
CA PRO A 149 -6.85 -19.68 3.92
C PRO A 149 -8.18 -19.71 4.63
N GLN A 150 -8.43 -20.72 5.46
CA GLN A 150 -9.57 -20.71 6.37
C GLN A 150 -9.57 -19.46 7.27
N TYR A 151 -8.40 -18.89 7.56
CA TYR A 151 -8.27 -17.68 8.37
C TYR A 151 -8.31 -16.37 7.57
N PHE A 152 -8.37 -16.41 6.23
CA PHE A 152 -8.40 -15.24 5.34
C PHE A 152 -9.81 -14.94 4.79
N LYS A 153 -10.84 -15.37 5.53
CA LYS A 153 -12.25 -15.07 5.27
C LYS A 153 -12.85 -14.18 6.37
N GLN A 154 -12.01 -13.34 6.96
CA GLN A 154 -12.41 -12.38 7.99
C GLN A 154 -13.37 -11.34 7.39
N PRO A 155 -14.28 -10.76 8.20
CA PRO A 155 -15.18 -9.70 7.77
C PRO A 155 -14.44 -8.41 7.37
#